data_AF-A0A496VZ08-F1
#
_entry.id   AF-A0A496VZ08-F1
#
_cell.length_a   1.000
_cell.length_b   1.000
_cell.length_c   1.000
_cell.angle_alpha   90.00
_cell.angle_beta   90.00
_cell.angle_gamma   90.00
#
_symmetry.space_group_name_H-M   'P 1'
#
loop_
_entity.id
_entity.type
_entity.pdbx_description
1 polymer ?
#
loop_
_entity_poly.entity_id
_entity_poly.type
_entity_poly.pdbx_seq_one_letter_code
_entity_poly.pdbx_strand_id
1 'polypeptide(L)' 'MKKLKIQTDNRLIDTCVVSYLFKKHSLAQDSRPLLKGKLLYLSFMTIAELYRWAIGRAWGENKINQLQK' A
#
# COMPACT_ATOMS: atom_id res chain seq x y z
N MET A 1 29.84 8.00 -23.00
CA MET A 1 29.54 8.00 -21.54
C MET A 1 28.29 7.18 -21.28
N LYS A 2 28.39 6.01 -20.63
CA LYS A 2 27.22 5.23 -20.18
C LYS A 2 26.65 5.90 -18.92
N LYS A 3 25.43 6.43 -18.98
CA LYS A 3 24.71 6.83 -17.76
C LYS A 3 24.53 5.57 -16.90
N LEU A 4 25.14 5.55 -15.71
CA LEU A 4 24.83 4.57 -14.69
C LEU A 4 23.35 4.79 -14.31
N LYS A 5 22.44 3.97 -14.83
CA LYS A 5 21.07 3.91 -14.32
C LYS A 5 21.17 3.29 -12.93
N ILE A 6 21.21 4.12 -11.90
CA ILE A 6 20.91 3.65 -10.54
C ILE A 6 19.44 3.26 -10.57
N GLN A 7 19.18 1.97 -10.79
CA GLN A 7 17.84 1.43 -10.76
C GLN A 7 17.50 1.32 -9.27
N THR A 8 16.90 2.37 -8.70
CA THR A 8 16.36 2.31 -7.35
C THR A 8 15.25 1.28 -7.36
N ASP A 9 15.41 0.23 -6.57
CA ASP A 9 14.49 -0.91 -6.53
C ASP A 9 13.23 -0.59 -5.71
N ASN A 10 12.60 0.54 -6.04
CA ASN A 10 11.44 1.08 -5.36
C ASN A 10 10.15 0.42 -5.88
N ARG A 11 9.07 0.50 -5.11
CA ARG A 11 7.78 -0.12 -5.47
C ARG A 11 6.65 0.88 -5.34
N LEU A 12 5.91 1.12 -6.42
CA LEU A 12 4.58 1.71 -6.33
C LEU A 12 3.59 0.59 -6.02
N ILE A 13 2.72 0.81 -5.03
CA ILE A 13 1.80 -0.21 -4.55
C ILE A 13 0.36 0.17 -4.92
N ASP A 14 -0.37 -0.80 -5.44
CA ASP A 14 -1.80 -0.68 -5.71
C ASP A 14 -2.66 -0.89 -4.45
N THR A 15 -3.88 -0.37 -4.46
CA THR A 15 -4.84 -0.42 -3.36
C THR A 15 -5.17 -1.84 -2.91
N CYS A 16 -5.18 -2.83 -3.81
CA CYS A 16 -5.46 -4.22 -3.43
C CYS A 16 -4.38 -4.78 -2.48
N VAL A 17 -3.10 -4.52 -2.76
CA VAL A 17 -1.98 -4.98 -1.95
C VAL A 17 -1.98 -4.28 -0.59
N VAL A 18 -2.23 -2.97 -0.55
CA VAL A 18 -2.39 -2.23 0.71
C VAL A 18 -3.54 -2.81 1.53
N SER A 19 -4.67 -3.11 0.87
CA SER A 19 -5.84 -3.71 1.53
C SER A 19 -5.54 -5.10 2.10
N TYR A 20 -4.79 -5.94 1.39
CA TYR A 20 -4.39 -7.26 1.86
C TYR A 20 -3.47 -7.17 3.07
N LEU A 21 -2.48 -6.28 3.03
CA LEU A 21 -1.56 -6.06 4.15
C LEU A 21 -2.30 -5.55 5.38
N PHE A 22 -3.14 -4.51 5.22
CA PHE A 22 -3.90 -3.89 6.30
C PHE A 22 -4.86 -4.89 6.97
N LYS A 23 -5.57 -5.70 6.17
CA LYS A 23 -6.53 -6.69 6.66
C LYS A 23 -5.90 -8.01 7.09
N LYS A 24 -4.58 -8.15 6.98
CA LYS A 24 -3.86 -9.43 7.20
C LYS A 24 -4.45 -10.58 6.35
N HIS A 25 -4.84 -10.28 5.12
CA HIS A 25 -5.39 -11.26 4.19
C HIS A 25 -4.32 -12.29 3.78
N SER A 26 -4.70 -13.53 3.48
CA SER A 26 -3.77 -14.61 3.08
C SER A 26 -2.89 -14.21 1.89
N LEU A 27 -3.51 -13.58 0.88
CA LEU A 27 -2.83 -13.04 -0.32
C LEU A 27 -1.75 -11.97 -0.03
N ALA A 28 -1.67 -11.45 1.20
CA ALA A 28 -0.57 -10.56 1.58
C ALA A 28 0.79 -11.28 1.64
N GLN A 29 0.80 -12.60 1.78
CA GLN A 29 2.04 -13.38 1.82
C GLN A 29 2.77 -13.35 0.48
N ASP A 30 2.02 -13.40 -0.63
CA ASP A 30 2.57 -13.43 -1.99
C ASP A 30 3.28 -12.12 -2.36
N SER A 31 2.81 -10.99 -1.83
CA SER A 31 3.41 -9.68 -2.10
C SER A 31 4.60 -9.36 -1.19
N ARG A 32 4.70 -9.94 0.01
CA ARG A 32 5.77 -9.62 0.99
C ARG A 32 7.19 -9.70 0.42
N PRO A 33 7.60 -10.71 -0.37
CA PRO A 33 8.94 -10.77 -0.94
C PRO A 33 9.25 -9.61 -1.88
N LEU A 34 8.23 -9.07 -2.55
CA LEU A 34 8.36 -7.98 -3.51
C LEU A 34 8.48 -6.61 -2.82
N LEU A 35 8.06 -6.50 -1.56
CA LEU A 35 8.02 -5.26 -0.78
C LEU A 35 9.17 -5.14 0.23
N LYS A 36 9.67 -6.28 0.73
CA LYS A 36 10.67 -6.29 1.81
C LYS A 36 11.96 -5.57 1.39
N GLY A 37 12.39 -4.62 2.21
CA GLY A 37 13.63 -3.86 2.01
C GLY A 37 13.60 -2.84 0.87
N LYS A 38 12.41 -2.52 0.34
CA LYS A 38 12.21 -1.53 -0.74
C LYS A 38 11.54 -0.29 -0.19
N LEU A 39 11.81 0.87 -0.81
CA LEU A 39 11.02 2.07 -0.56
C LEU A 39 9.68 1.94 -1.29
N LEU A 40 8.59 2.10 -0.55
CA LEU A 40 7.23 1.90 -1.03
C LEU A 40 6.56 3.26 -1.27
N TYR A 41 5.91 3.39 -2.41
CA TYR A 41 5.19 4.59 -2.83
C TYR A 41 3.70 4.27 -2.92
N LEU A 42 2.88 5.23 -2.52
CA LEU A 42 1.43 5.20 -2.69
C LEU A 42 1.03 6.38 -3.56
N SER A 43 0.08 6.14 -4.48
CA SER A 43 -0.52 7.24 -5.23
C SER A 43 -1.58 7.95 -4.38
N PHE A 44 -1.87 9.22 -4.70
CA PHE A 44 -3.01 9.92 -4.11
C PHE A 44 -4.33 9.16 -4.34
N MET A 45 -4.46 8.50 -5.49
CA MET A 45 -5.63 7.67 -5.82
C MET A 45 -5.77 6.49 -4.86
N THR A 46 -4.67 5.81 -4.55
CA THR A 46 -4.63 4.70 -3.58
C THR A 46 -5.11 5.15 -2.20
N ILE A 47 -4.68 6.34 -1.76
CA ILE A 47 -5.14 6.93 -0.50
C ILE A 47 -6.66 7.19 -0.57
N ALA A 48 -7.14 7.84 -1.63
CA ALA A 48 -8.55 8.17 -1.81
C ALA A 48 -9.45 6.92 -1.79
N GLU A 49 -9.03 5.83 -2.43
CA GLU A 49 -9.78 4.58 -2.44
C GLU A 49 -9.89 3.93 -1.07
N LEU A 50 -8.82 3.94 -0.27
CA LEU A 50 -8.85 3.40 1.10
C LEU A 50 -9.87 4.16 1.97
N TYR A 51 -9.89 5.49 1.88
CA TYR A 51 -10.87 6.31 2.57
C TYR A 51 -12.29 6.08 2.05
N ARG A 52 -12.48 6.04 0.73
CA ARG A 52 -13.80 5.75 0.11
C ARG A 52 -14.36 4.44 0.64
N TRP A 53 -13.55 3.39 0.75
CA TRP A 53 -13.97 2.10 1.28
C TRP A 53 -14.23 2.11 2.79
N ALA A 54 -13.46 2.87 3.57
CA ALA A 54 -13.69 3.02 5.00
C ALA A 54 -15.03 3.73 5.28
N ILE A 55 -15.29 4.83 4.57
CA ILE A 55 -16.55 5.60 4.66
C ILE A 55 -17.72 4.76 4.17
N GLY A 56 -17.62 4.18 2.97
CA GLY A 56 -18.69 3.39 2.35
C GLY A 56 -19.06 2.11 3.10
N ARG A 57 -18.20 1.65 4.04
CA ARG A 57 -18.47 0.52 4.94
C ARG A 57 -18.69 0.93 6.39
N ALA A 58 -18.90 2.21 6.66
CA ALA A 58 -19.12 2.75 8.01
C ALA A 58 -18.10 2.24 9.04
N TRP A 59 -16.80 2.28 8.68
CA TRP A 59 -15.75 1.89 9.61
C TRP A 59 -15.73 2.82 10.83
N GLY A 60 -15.67 2.24 12.02
CA GLY A 60 -15.50 3.01 13.25
C GLY A 60 -14.18 3.76 13.29
N GLU A 61 -14.12 4.83 14.08
CA GLU A 61 -12.99 5.76 14.19
C GLU A 61 -11.65 5.07 14.43
N ASN A 62 -11.64 4.05 15.29
CA ASN A 62 -10.44 3.25 15.58
C ASN A 62 -9.79 2.63 14.35
N LYS A 63 -10.59 2.26 13.34
CA LYS A 63 -10.11 1.64 12.11
C LYS A 63 -9.71 2.69 11.06
N ILE A 64 -10.37 3.85 11.07
CA ILE A 64 -9.98 5.00 10.26
C ILE A 64 -8.64 5.56 10.73
N ASN A 65 -8.45 5.71 12.04
CA ASN A 65 -7.19 6.16 12.64
C ASN A 65 -6.00 5.24 12.31
N GLN A 66 -6.26 3.96 12.03
CA GLN A 66 -5.21 3.03 11.58
C GLN A 66 -4.79 3.22 10.12
N LEU A 67 -5.62 3.85 9.28
CA LEU A 67 -5.24 4.20 7.90
C LEU A 67 -4.38 5.47 7.82
N GLN A 68 -4.34 6.27 8.89
CA GLN A 68 -3.64 7.55 8.98
C GLN A 68 -2.25 7.46 9.59
N LYS A 69 -1.89 6.30 10.13
CA LYS A 69 -0.60 6.03 10.78
C LYS A 69 0.36 5.40 9.78
#